data_AF-A0A6P0XUD9-F1
#
_entry.id   AF-A0A6P0XUD9-F1
#
_cell.length_a   1.000
_cell.length_b   1.000
_cell.length_c   1.000
_cell.angle_alpha   90.00
_cell.angle_beta   90.00
_cell.angle_gamma   90.00
#
_symmetry.space_group_name_H-M   'P 1'
#
loop_
_entity.id
_entity.type
_entity.pdbx_description
1 polymer ?
#
loop_
_entity_poly.entity_id
_entity_poly.type
_entity_poly.pdbx_seq_one_letter_code
_entity_poly.pdbx_strand_id
1 'polypeptide(L)' 'MRIIPRFDVRFFEVEFITEEEPQPVVKSDNALGVDLGLGNLATCVSNTGSSFILDGRKLKSIN' A
#
# COMPACT_ATOMS: atom_id res chain seq x y z
N MET A 1 -12.06 9.34 -14.43
CA MET A 1 -12.22 10.42 -13.44
C MET A 1 -13.62 10.35 -12.85
N ARG A 2 -13.75 10.36 -11.52
CA ARG A 2 -15.02 10.37 -10.80
C ARG A 2 -15.05 11.59 -9.86
N ILE A 3 -16.12 12.38 -9.90
CA ILE A 3 -16.32 13.55 -9.03
C ILE A 3 -17.47 13.24 -8.09
N ILE A 4 -17.25 13.36 -6.78
CA ILE A 4 -18.24 13.06 -5.75
C ILE A 4 -18.52 14.35 -4.98
N PRO A 5 -19.76 14.89 -5.03
CA PRO A 5 -20.11 16.06 -4.24
C PRO A 5 -20.21 15.70 -2.75
N ARG A 6 -19.74 16.59 -1.89
CA ARG A 6 -19.75 16.45 -0.43
C ARG A 6 -20.29 17.72 0.22
N PHE A 7 -20.86 17.58 1.41
CA PHE A 7 -21.34 18.68 2.25
C PHE A 7 -22.24 19.70 1.53
N ASP A 8 -23.30 19.21 0.88
CA ASP A 8 -24.24 20.03 0.13
C ASP A 8 -23.55 20.82 -1.01
N VAL A 9 -22.74 20.10 -1.79
CA VAL A 9 -22.08 20.61 -3.01
C VAL A 9 -21.04 21.72 -2.74
N ARG A 10 -20.68 21.95 -1.46
CA ARG A 10 -19.63 22.92 -1.08
C ARG A 10 -18.22 22.38 -1.29
N PHE A 11 -18.07 21.06 -1.34
CA PHE A 11 -16.79 20.39 -1.56
C PHE A 11 -16.96 19.24 -2.53
N PHE A 12 -15.86 18.88 -3.19
CA PHE A 12 -15.82 17.74 -4.11
C PHE A 12 -14.59 16.89 -3.82
N GLU A 13 -14.81 15.58 -3.72
CA GLU A 13 -13.75 14.60 -3.80
C GLU A 13 -13.59 14.22 -5.28
N VAL A 14 -12.34 14.26 -5.78
CA VAL A 14 -12.03 13.92 -7.16
C VAL A 14 -11.12 12.71 -7.16
N GLU A 15 -11.56 11.66 -7.84
CA GLU A 15 -10.79 10.44 -8.02
C GLU A 15 -10.32 10.33 -9.47
N PHE A 16 -9.01 10.16 -9.62
CA PHE A 16 -8.38 9.85 -10.89
C PHE A 16 -8.09 8.35 -10.91
N ILE A 17 -8.83 7.64 -11.75
CA ILE A 17 -8.54 6.24 -12.07
C ILE A 17 -7.83 6.28 -13.41
N THR A 18 -6.59 5.82 -13.42
CA THR A 18 -5.79 5.63 -14.62
C THR A 18 -5.66 4.14 -14.87
N GLU A 19 -5.81 3.74 -16.12
CA GLU A 19 -5.39 2.40 -16.54
C GLU A 19 -3.88 2.45 -16.79
N GLU A 20 -3.14 1.58 -16.12
CA GLU A 20 -1.74 1.34 -16.46
C GLU A 20 -1.68 0.08 -17.32
N GLU A 21 -0.88 0.12 -18.40
CA GLU A 21 -0.61 -1.09 -19.15
C GLU A 21 0.08 -2.11 -18.23
N PRO A 22 -0.42 -3.36 -18.16
CA PRO A 22 0.18 -4.37 -17.32
C PRO A 22 1.61 -4.64 -17.80
N GLN A 23 2.58 -4.40 -16.92
CA GLN A 23 3.95 -4.81 -17.19
C GLN A 23 4.00 -6.33 -17.31
N PRO A 24 4.79 -6.89 -18.26
CA PRO A 24 4.93 -8.33 -18.38
C PRO A 24 5.45 -8.92 -17.07
N VAL A 25 4.72 -9.89 -16.53
CA VAL A 25 5.09 -10.57 -15.30
C VAL A 25 6.36 -11.38 -15.54
N VAL A 26 7.47 -10.95 -14.96
CA VAL A 26 8.69 -11.76 -14.90
C VAL A 26 8.48 -12.81 -13.81
N LYS A 27 8.39 -14.08 -14.20
CA LYS A 27 8.35 -15.18 -13.24
C LYS A 27 9.68 -15.20 -12.48
N SER A 28 9.59 -15.19 -11.16
CA SER A 28 10.72 -15.30 -10.26
C SER A 28 10.37 -16.29 -9.16
N ASP A 29 11.34 -17.09 -8.74
CA ASP A 29 11.21 -17.94 -7.56
C ASP A 29 11.35 -17.13 -6.26
N ASN A 30 11.59 -15.81 -6.36
CA ASN A 30 11.67 -14.92 -5.22
C ASN A 30 10.31 -14.78 -4.54
N ALA A 31 10.31 -14.89 -3.22
CA ALA A 31 9.15 -14.69 -2.37
C ALA A 31 9.46 -13.66 -1.28
N LEU A 32 8.43 -12.92 -0.87
CA LEU A 32 8.46 -12.00 0.26
C LEU A 32 7.32 -12.38 1.22
N GLY A 33 7.68 -12.82 2.43
CA GLY A 33 6.75 -12.98 3.54
C GLY A 33 6.58 -11.65 4.27
N VAL A 34 5.34 -11.30 4.59
CA VAL A 34 5.00 -10.05 5.30
C VAL A 34 4.12 -10.41 6.50
N ASP A 35 4.59 -10.09 7.70
CA ASP A 35 3.87 -10.25 8.97
C ASP A 35 3.55 -8.89 9.57
N LEU A 36 2.27 -8.62 9.86
CA LEU A 36 1.82 -7.34 10.41
C LEU A 36 1.90 -7.37 11.94
N GLY A 37 2.63 -6.43 12.52
CA GLY A 37 2.94 -6.42 13.94
C GLY A 37 2.15 -5.41 14.77
N LEU A 38 2.24 -5.53 16.10
CA LEU A 38 1.79 -4.51 17.06
C LEU A 38 2.87 -3.47 17.38
N GLY A 39 4.14 -3.89 17.45
CA GLY A 39 5.28 -3.00 17.72
C GLY A 39 5.84 -2.28 16.49
N ASN A 40 5.65 -2.84 15.29
CA ASN A 40 6.03 -2.27 13.99
C ASN A 40 4.86 -2.42 13.01
N LEU A 41 4.86 -1.74 11.86
CA LEU A 41 3.78 -1.92 10.87
C LEU A 41 3.87 -3.30 10.22
N ALA A 42 5.07 -3.68 9.79
CA ALA A 42 5.31 -5.00 9.24
C ALA A 42 6.75 -5.46 9.45
N THR A 43 6.93 -6.77 9.54
CA THR A 43 8.21 -7.45 9.40
C THR A 43 8.21 -8.22 8.10
N CYS A 44 9.23 -8.02 7.28
CA CYS A 44 9.32 -8.60 5.94
C CYS A 44 10.56 -9.48 5.83
N VAL A 45 10.40 -10.66 5.23
CA VAL A 45 11.48 -11.63 4.99
C VAL A 45 11.45 -12.13 3.56
N SER A 46 12.58 -12.15 2.88
CA SER A 46 12.72 -12.71 1.54
C SER A 46 13.40 -14.07 1.59
N ASN A 47 12.99 -14.99 0.70
CA ASN A 47 13.71 -16.25 0.47
C ASN A 47 15.11 -16.04 -0.15
N THR A 48 15.46 -14.80 -0.52
CA THR A 48 16.82 -14.40 -0.92
C THR A 48 17.72 -14.00 0.26
N GLY A 49 17.23 -14.11 1.50
CA GLY A 49 18.00 -13.88 2.73
C GLY A 49 17.91 -12.47 3.31
N SER A 50 17.20 -11.55 2.66
CA SER A 50 16.97 -10.20 3.18
C SER A 50 15.85 -10.16 4.22
N SER A 51 15.99 -9.32 5.24
CA SER A 51 14.91 -9.00 6.19
C SER A 51 14.91 -7.52 6.54
N PHE A 52 13.72 -6.95 6.76
CA PHE A 52 13.57 -5.56 7.16
C PHE A 52 12.27 -5.33 7.96
N ILE A 53 12.29 -4.27 8.76
CA ILE A 53 11.13 -3.83 9.56
C ILE A 53 10.62 -2.53 8.99
N LEU A 54 9.32 -2.49 8.69
CA LEU A 54 8.60 -1.27 8.36
C LEU A 54 7.98 -0.71 9.63
N ASP A 55 8.40 0.49 10.01
CA ASP A 55 7.76 1.24 11.10
C ASP A 55 6.53 1.98 10.54
N GLY A 56 5.41 1.86 11.25
CA GLY A 56 4.14 2.47 10.85
C GLY A 56 4.08 3.97 11.07
N ARG A 57 4.97 4.54 11.89
CA ARG A 57 5.04 5.99 12.18
C ARG A 57 3.62 6.60 12.27
N LYS A 58 3.33 7.60 11.43
CA LYS A 58 2.04 8.31 11.37
C LYS A 58 0.87 7.44 10.92
N LEU A 59 1.08 6.42 10.09
CA LEU A 59 0.03 5.48 9.67
C LEU A 59 -0.47 4.63 10.83
N LYS A 60 0.41 4.28 11.78
CA LYS A 60 0.01 3.62 13.03
C LYS A 60 -0.63 4.54 14.06
N SER A 61 -0.31 5.83 14.05
CA SER A 61 -0.85 6.81 15.01
C SER A 61 -2.29 7.26 14.70
N ILE A 62 -2.93 6.67 13.69
CA ILE A 62 -4.31 6.98 13.27
C ILE A 62 -5.31 5.92 13.77
N ASN A 63 -4.83 4.84 14.41
CA ASN A 63 -5.67 3.87 15.13
C ASN A 63 -6.00 4.36 16.54
#